data_AF-A0A6M1RQG0-F1
#
_entry.id   AF-A0A6M1RQG0-F1
#
_cell.length_a   1.000
_cell.length_b   1.000
_cell.length_c   1.000
_cell.angle_alpha   90.00
_cell.angle_beta   90.00
_cell.angle_gamma   90.00
#
_symmetry.space_group_name_H-M   'P 1'
#
loop_
_entity.id
_entity.type
_entity.pdbx_description
1 polymer ?
#
loop_
_entity_poly.entity_id
_entity_poly.type
_entity_poly.pdbx_seq_one_letter_code
_entity_poly.pdbx_strand_id
1 'polypeptide(L)'
;MIANLTEEQRKQVAQWLAQGAKLSEVQDRLAREFGIRLTYMEVRLLVDDLKLQVKDPEPEPGQAPATAAAQGQSAAAQKGVRVTVDELTKPGAVLSGKVTFSDGQKADWYLDQMGRLGLAPEKPGYRPSAADLEEFQTQLDRELARYGF
;
A
#
# COMPACT_ATOMS: atom_id res chain seq x y z
N MET A 1 10.48 24.44 22.35
CA MET A 1 10.53 25.24 21.11
C MET A 1 9.97 24.36 20.01
N ILE A 2 8.93 24.82 19.33
CA ILE A 2 8.17 24.05 18.34
C ILE A 2 9.04 23.97 17.08
N ALA A 3 9.33 22.77 16.57
CA ALA A 3 10.15 22.60 15.38
C ALA A 3 9.50 23.26 14.15
N ASN A 4 10.06 24.39 13.72
CA ASN A 4 9.64 25.10 12.50
C ASN A 4 10.19 24.37 11.27
N LEU A 5 9.47 23.37 10.78
CA LEU A 5 9.71 22.86 9.42
C LEU A 5 9.20 23.87 8.40
N THR A 6 9.99 24.11 7.36
CA THR A 6 9.60 24.95 6.22
C THR A 6 8.48 24.30 5.41
N GLU A 7 7.74 25.10 4.63
CA GLU A 7 6.67 24.58 3.78
C GLU A 7 7.17 23.50 2.81
N GLU A 8 8.39 23.66 2.30
CA GLU A 8 9.03 22.68 1.42
C GLU A 8 9.30 21.34 2.15
N GLN A 9 9.76 21.39 3.40
CA GLN A 9 9.97 20.20 4.23
C GLN A 9 8.64 19.52 4.59
N ARG A 10 7.61 20.29 4.93
CA ARG A 10 6.26 19.76 5.18
C ARG A 10 5.73 19.05 3.94
N LYS A 11 5.87 19.65 2.75
CA LYS A 11 5.47 19.03 1.48
C LYS A 11 6.24 17.74 1.20
N GLN A 12 7.53 17.72 1.51
CA GLN A 12 8.36 16.54 1.32
C GLN A 12 7.96 15.40 2.27
N VAL A 13 7.64 15.73 3.53
CA VAL A 13 7.09 14.78 4.49
C VAL A 13 5.71 14.27 4.04
N ALA A 14 4.83 15.16 3.54
CA ALA A 14 3.54 14.78 2.97
C ALA A 14 3.72 13.77 1.83
N GLN A 15 4.69 14.03 0.96
CA GLN A 15 5.01 13.15 -0.16
C GLN A 15 5.51 11.80 0.32
N TRP A 16 6.42 11.76 1.29
CA TRP A 16 6.89 10.50 1.87
C TRP A 16 5.76 9.71 2.52
N LEU A 17 4.85 10.38 3.24
CA LEU A 17 3.67 9.75 3.83
C LEU A 17 2.68 9.26 2.76
N ALA A 18 2.49 10.01 1.68
CA ALA A 18 1.69 9.61 0.52
C ALA A 18 2.31 8.40 -0.20
N GLN A 19 3.63 8.26 -0.16
CA GLN A 19 4.37 7.08 -0.62
C GLN A 19 4.36 5.93 0.40
N GLY A 20 3.68 6.08 1.54
CA GLY A 20 3.55 5.04 2.56
C GLY A 20 4.68 4.97 3.58
N ALA A 21 5.55 6.00 3.65
CA ALA A 21 6.63 6.05 4.62
C ALA A 21 6.09 6.09 6.05
N LYS A 22 6.71 5.30 6.94
CA LYS A 22 6.36 5.27 8.36
C LYS A 22 7.01 6.46 9.08
N LEU A 23 6.49 6.83 10.25
CA LEU A 23 7.02 7.94 11.06
C LEU A 23 8.52 7.80 11.33
N SER A 24 8.99 6.58 11.65
CA SER A 24 10.42 6.33 11.87
C SER A 24 11.27 6.55 10.62
N GLU A 25 10.77 6.24 9.43
CA GLU A 25 11.47 6.54 8.17
C GLU A 25 11.47 8.02 7.86
N VAL A 26 10.35 8.71 8.08
CA VAL A 26 10.26 10.17 7.95
C VAL A 26 11.24 10.85 8.91
N GLN A 27 11.35 10.35 10.13
CA GLN A 27 12.29 10.85 11.14
C GLN A 27 13.76 10.66 10.71
N ASP A 28 14.12 9.46 10.25
CA ASP A 28 15.48 9.19 9.74
C ASP A 28 15.81 10.06 8.52
N ARG A 29 14.87 10.23 7.60
CA ARG A 29 15.05 11.06 6.40
C ARG A 29 15.18 12.54 6.74
N LEU A 30 14.39 13.07 7.66
CA LEU A 30 14.53 14.44 8.14
C LEU A 30 15.90 14.67 8.79
N ALA A 31 16.38 13.70 9.57
CA ALA A 31 17.69 13.78 10.20
C ALA A 31 18.85 13.66 9.20
N ARG A 32 18.72 12.83 8.17
CA ARG A 32 19.77 12.60 7.16
C ARG A 32 19.80 13.66 6.05
N GLU A 33 18.65 13.98 5.47
CA GLU A 33 18.53 14.88 4.31
C GLU A 33 18.59 16.35 4.74
N PHE A 34 17.94 16.68 5.85
CA PHE A 34 17.81 18.06 6.30
C PHE A 34 18.60 18.35 7.57
N GLY A 35 19.23 17.34 8.18
CA GLY A 35 19.94 17.50 9.46
C GLY A 35 19.00 17.74 10.66
N ILE A 36 17.68 17.59 10.48
CA ILE A 36 16.67 17.96 11.48
C ILE A 36 16.36 16.74 12.33
N ARG A 37 16.81 16.77 13.58
CA ARG A 37 16.51 15.72 14.56
C ARG A 37 15.20 16.05 15.27
N LEU A 38 14.11 15.51 14.74
CA LEU A 38 12.82 15.52 15.43
C LEU A 38 12.70 14.31 16.35
N THR A 39 12.00 14.50 17.46
CA THR A 39 11.58 13.39 18.31
C THR A 39 10.37 12.69 17.70
N TYR A 40 10.15 11.43 18.07
CA TYR A 40 9.00 10.65 17.59
C TYR A 40 7.64 11.34 17.87
N MET A 41 7.54 12.06 18.99
CA MET A 41 6.36 12.86 19.34
C MET A 41 6.15 14.03 18.38
N GLU A 42 7.22 14.73 18.00
CA GLU A 42 7.16 15.84 17.04
C GLU A 42 6.82 15.35 15.63
N VAL A 43 7.37 14.22 15.19
CA VAL A 43 7.02 13.62 13.89
C VAL A 43 5.56 13.18 13.89
N ARG A 44 5.05 12.64 15.00
CA ARG A 44 3.64 12.27 15.13
C ARG A 44 2.72 13.47 15.05
N LEU A 45 3.03 14.55 15.78
CA LEU A 45 2.31 15.82 15.71
C LEU A 45 2.34 16.40 14.29
N LEU A 46 3.49 16.34 13.62
CA LEU A 46 3.65 16.81 12.24
C LEU A 46 2.78 16.00 11.27
N VAL A 47 2.75 14.67 11.40
CA VAL A 47 1.93 13.78 10.57
C VAL A 47 0.43 13.99 10.82
N ASP A 48 0.05 14.32 12.05
CA ASP A 48 -1.33 14.65 12.44
C ASP A 48 -1.75 16.03 11.88
N ASP A 49 -0.86 17.03 11.96
CA ASP A 49 -1.01 18.38 11.38
C ASP A 49 -1.11 18.31 9.85
N LEU A 50 -0.25 17.50 9.21
CA LEU A 50 -0.30 17.23 7.76
C LEU A 50 -1.53 16.44 7.33
N LYS A 51 -2.19 15.73 8.25
CA LYS A 51 -3.51 15.14 8.02
C LYS A 51 -4.66 16.12 8.21
N LEU A 52 -4.42 17.37 8.63
CA LEU A 52 -5.47 18.33 8.95
C LEU A 52 -5.28 19.74 8.37
N GLN A 53 -4.62 19.89 7.22
CA GLN A 53 -4.74 21.11 6.42
C GLN A 53 -4.95 20.84 4.93
N VAL A 54 -6.05 20.18 4.56
CA VAL A 54 -6.70 20.48 3.27
C VAL A 54 -8.21 20.42 3.47
N LYS A 55 -8.79 21.58 3.79
CA LYS A 55 -10.17 21.92 3.45
C LYS A 55 -10.06 22.82 2.22
N ASP A 56 -10.61 22.30 1.13
CA ASP A 56 -10.60 22.71 -0.29
C ASP A 56 -10.62 24.23 -0.61
N PRO A 57 -10.10 24.67 -1.78
CA PRO A 57 -10.95 24.72 -2.99
C PRO A 57 -10.27 24.27 -4.31
N GLU A 58 -10.95 23.37 -5.04
CA GLU A 58 -11.45 23.40 -6.45
C GLU A 58 -10.59 24.09 -7.56
N PRO A 59 -10.79 23.77 -8.86
CA PRO A 59 -10.28 22.65 -9.65
C PRO A 59 -9.47 23.13 -10.89
N GLU A 60 -9.19 22.18 -11.80
CA GLU A 60 -8.72 22.34 -13.20
C GLU A 60 -7.19 22.43 -13.46
N PRO A 61 -6.73 22.13 -14.68
CA PRO A 61 -6.63 20.78 -15.21
C PRO A 61 -5.26 20.53 -15.88
N GLY A 62 -4.88 19.26 -16.06
CA GLY A 62 -3.71 18.87 -16.86
C GLY A 62 -2.45 18.73 -16.00
N GLN A 63 -2.00 17.52 -15.68
CA GLN A 63 -1.79 16.41 -16.60
C GLN A 63 -2.23 15.10 -15.95
N ALA A 64 -3.20 14.43 -16.56
CA ALA A 64 -3.39 12.99 -16.38
C ALA A 64 -2.39 12.25 -17.31
N PRO A 65 -2.22 10.92 -17.18
CA PRO A 65 -1.57 10.29 -16.04
C PRO A 65 -0.56 9.24 -16.54
N ALA A 66 0.66 9.26 -16.01
CA ALA A 66 1.67 8.22 -16.21
C ALA A 66 2.76 8.46 -15.16
N THR A 67 3.29 7.53 -14.38
CA THR A 67 3.05 6.11 -14.12
C THR A 67 4.03 5.80 -12.99
N ALA A 68 3.65 4.91 -12.06
CA ALA A 68 4.51 3.90 -11.42
C ALA A 68 5.76 4.39 -10.63
N ALA A 69 6.24 3.74 -9.59
CA ALA A 69 5.84 2.64 -8.74
C ALA A 69 7.01 2.53 -7.76
N ALA A 70 6.75 2.18 -6.50
CA ALA A 70 7.72 1.38 -5.78
C ALA A 70 7.85 0.07 -6.57
N GLN A 71 8.93 -0.08 -7.33
CA GLN A 71 9.35 -1.32 -7.95
C GLN A 71 9.93 -2.23 -6.84
N GLY A 72 9.78 -3.55 -6.87
CA GLY A 72 9.44 -4.40 -8.00
C GLY A 72 8.77 -5.71 -7.53
N GLN A 73 8.25 -6.53 -8.43
CA GLN A 73 8.66 -6.68 -9.83
C GLN A 73 7.49 -6.68 -10.79
N SER A 74 7.83 -6.25 -12.00
CA SER A 74 7.13 -6.33 -13.27
C SER A 74 5.91 -7.25 -13.31
N ALA A 75 4.77 -6.64 -13.60
CA ALA A 75 4.10 -6.97 -14.85
C ALA A 75 3.49 -5.67 -15.35
N ALA A 76 3.40 -5.57 -16.67
CA ALA A 76 2.89 -4.45 -17.42
C ALA A 76 1.57 -3.91 -16.85
N ALA A 77 1.16 -2.74 -17.33
CA ALA A 77 -0.25 -2.40 -17.39
C ALA A 77 -1.03 -3.55 -18.08
N GLN A 78 -1.40 -4.56 -17.31
CA GLN A 78 -2.36 -5.57 -17.67
C GLN A 78 -3.62 -5.15 -16.95
N LYS A 79 -4.66 -4.88 -17.73
CA LYS A 79 -6.04 -4.87 -17.23
C LYS A 79 -6.30 -6.28 -16.65
N GLY A 80 -5.97 -6.52 -15.38
CA GLY A 80 -5.99 -7.85 -14.80
C GLY A 80 -5.76 -7.89 -13.29
N VAL A 81 -5.95 -9.08 -12.71
CA VAL A 81 -5.90 -9.37 -11.29
C VAL A 81 -4.45 -9.51 -10.80
N ARG A 82 -4.13 -8.76 -9.75
CA ARG A 82 -2.82 -8.78 -9.11
C ARG A 82 -2.87 -9.42 -7.73
N VAL A 83 -2.12 -10.49 -7.55
CA VAL A 83 -1.99 -11.20 -6.28
C VAL A 83 -0.65 -10.85 -5.64
N THR A 84 -0.63 -10.84 -4.32
CA THR A 84 0.57 -10.71 -3.49
C THR A 84 0.47 -11.68 -2.34
N VAL A 85 1.56 -12.41 -2.07
CA VAL A 85 1.71 -13.31 -0.93
C VAL A 85 2.48 -12.60 0.18
N ASP A 86 1.91 -12.59 1.38
CA ASP A 86 2.54 -12.15 2.62
C ASP A 86 3.18 -13.38 3.30
N GLU A 87 4.51 -13.37 3.38
CA GLU A 87 5.35 -14.46 3.92
C GLU A 87 5.26 -14.60 5.46
N LEU A 88 4.49 -13.73 6.11
CA LEU A 88 4.43 -13.70 7.57
C LEU A 88 3.58 -14.87 8.09
N THR A 89 4.24 -15.93 8.54
CA THR A 89 3.63 -17.12 9.16
C THR A 89 2.71 -16.72 10.31
N LYS A 90 1.40 -16.68 10.05
CA LYS A 90 0.37 -16.59 11.08
C LYS A 90 0.10 -17.99 11.64
N PRO A 91 0.02 -18.16 12.97
CA PRO A 91 -0.35 -19.46 13.54
C PRO A 91 -1.75 -19.86 13.03
N GLY A 92 -1.82 -20.91 12.21
CA GLY A 92 -3.05 -21.45 11.62
C GLY A 92 -3.23 -21.24 10.11
N ALA A 93 -2.49 -20.31 9.47
CA ALA A 93 -2.54 -20.08 8.02
C ALA A 93 -1.18 -20.41 7.39
N VAL A 94 -1.19 -21.16 6.29
CA VAL A 94 0.04 -21.54 5.59
C VAL A 94 0.55 -20.34 4.81
N LEU A 95 -0.34 -19.67 4.08
CA LEU A 95 -0.06 -18.48 3.29
C LEU A 95 -1.21 -17.50 3.46
N SER A 96 -0.91 -16.21 3.42
CA SER A 96 -1.93 -15.18 3.34
C SER A 96 -1.42 -14.05 2.50
N GLY A 97 -2.27 -13.15 2.07
CA GLY A 97 -1.85 -12.09 1.18
C GLY A 97 -2.98 -11.15 0.81
N LYS A 98 -2.69 -10.29 -0.17
CA LYS A 98 -3.66 -9.35 -0.74
C LYS A 98 -3.82 -9.60 -2.22
N VAL A 99 -5.04 -9.41 -2.71
CA VAL A 99 -5.38 -9.40 -4.13
C VAL A 99 -6.01 -8.07 -4.49
N THR A 100 -5.64 -7.54 -5.65
CA THR A 100 -6.30 -6.42 -6.32
C THR A 100 -6.91 -6.94 -7.61
N PHE A 101 -8.24 -6.93 -7.71
CA PHE A 101 -8.97 -7.36 -8.88
C PHE A 101 -8.91 -6.31 -10.00
N SER A 102 -9.34 -6.68 -11.21
CA SER A 102 -9.29 -5.82 -12.39
C SER A 102 -10.10 -4.54 -12.24
N ASP A 103 -11.15 -4.57 -11.41
CA ASP A 103 -11.98 -3.42 -11.05
C ASP A 103 -11.28 -2.43 -10.08
N GLY A 104 -10.03 -2.70 -9.69
CA GLY A 104 -9.29 -1.94 -8.67
C GLY A 104 -9.72 -2.23 -7.24
N GLN A 105 -10.64 -3.18 -7.04
CA GLN A 105 -11.10 -3.60 -5.72
C GLN A 105 -10.15 -4.60 -5.10
N LYS A 106 -10.04 -4.54 -3.78
CA LYS A 106 -9.03 -5.28 -3.02
C LYS A 106 -9.68 -6.24 -2.04
N ALA A 107 -9.03 -7.37 -1.84
CA ALA A 107 -9.39 -8.35 -0.83
C ALA A 107 -8.14 -8.93 -0.19
N ASP A 108 -8.24 -9.23 1.10
CA ASP A 108 -7.28 -10.11 1.75
C ASP A 108 -7.65 -11.55 1.39
N TRP A 109 -6.65 -12.38 1.12
CA TRP A 109 -6.84 -13.79 0.88
C TRP A 109 -5.95 -14.60 1.82
N TYR A 110 -6.37 -15.83 2.11
CA TYR A 110 -5.60 -16.74 2.94
C TYR A 110 -5.79 -18.17 2.48
N LEU A 111 -4.76 -18.98 2.68
CA LEU A 111 -4.72 -20.39 2.40
C LEU A 111 -4.51 -21.14 3.71
N ASP A 112 -5.50 -21.93 4.10
CA ASP A 112 -5.42 -22.81 5.26
C ASP A 112 -4.54 -24.05 4.98
N GLN A 113 -4.16 -24.78 6.03
CA GLN A 113 -3.37 -26.02 5.93
C GLN A 113 -4.02 -27.13 5.10
N MET A 114 -5.33 -27.02 4.84
CA MET A 114 -6.05 -27.93 3.94
C MET A 114 -6.04 -27.49 2.47
N GLY A 115 -5.26 -26.45 2.12
CA GLY A 115 -5.25 -25.87 0.76
C GLY A 115 -6.55 -25.16 0.40
N ARG A 116 -7.35 -24.75 1.40
CA ARG A 116 -8.60 -24.04 1.16
C ARG A 116 -8.34 -22.55 1.08
N LEU A 117 -8.79 -21.94 -0.02
CA LEU A 117 -8.65 -20.52 -0.28
C LEU A 117 -9.84 -19.75 0.31
N GLY A 118 -9.54 -18.87 1.26
CA GLY A 118 -10.47 -17.88 1.79
C GLY A 118 -10.23 -16.51 1.15
N LEU A 119 -11.32 -15.82 0.79
CA LEU A 119 -11.31 -14.44 0.31
C LEU A 119 -12.09 -13.56 1.29
N ALA A 120 -11.45 -12.49 1.76
CA ALA A 120 -11.99 -11.48 2.65
C ALA A 120 -11.94 -10.11 1.95
N PRO A 121 -13.00 -9.72 1.22
CA PRO A 121 -13.03 -8.43 0.55
C PRO A 121 -13.04 -7.27 1.54
N GLU A 122 -12.31 -6.19 1.24
CA GLU A 122 -12.31 -4.99 2.10
C GLU A 122 -13.68 -4.31 2.13
N LYS A 123 -14.46 -4.46 1.06
CA LYS A 123 -15.84 -4.00 0.98
C LYS A 123 -16.80 -5.12 1.37
N PRO A 124 -17.62 -4.94 2.42
CA PRO A 124 -18.64 -5.93 2.79
C PRO A 124 -19.65 -6.10 1.66
N GLY A 125 -19.90 -7.36 1.27
CA GLY A 125 -20.79 -7.70 0.17
C GLY A 125 -20.20 -7.55 -1.23
N TYR A 126 -18.93 -7.16 -1.36
CA TYR A 126 -18.25 -7.21 -2.65
C TYR A 126 -18.01 -8.66 -3.07
N ARG A 127 -18.45 -8.99 -4.28
CA ARG A 127 -18.21 -10.28 -4.92
C ARG A 127 -17.41 -10.03 -6.20
N PRO A 128 -16.17 -10.53 -6.30
CA PRO A 128 -15.42 -10.43 -7.54
C PRO A 128 -16.15 -11.15 -8.69
N SER A 129 -15.93 -10.67 -9.91
CA SER A 129 -16.50 -11.27 -11.13
C SER A 129 -15.95 -12.67 -11.37
N ALA A 130 -16.66 -13.50 -12.14
CA ALA A 130 -16.20 -14.86 -12.45
C ALA A 130 -14.83 -14.87 -13.14
N ALA A 131 -14.62 -13.97 -14.11
CA ALA A 131 -13.33 -13.82 -14.79
C ALA A 131 -12.20 -13.44 -13.82
N ASP A 132 -12.46 -12.51 -12.90
CA ASP A 132 -11.49 -12.11 -11.88
C ASP A 132 -11.17 -13.25 -10.90
N LEU A 133 -12.13 -14.10 -10.57
CA LEU A 133 -11.91 -15.28 -9.72
C LEU A 133 -11.07 -16.36 -10.41
N GLU A 134 -11.27 -16.59 -11.70
CA GLU A 134 -10.45 -17.52 -12.49
C GLU A 134 -9.00 -17.03 -12.61
N GLU A 135 -8.84 -15.75 -12.90
CA GLU A 135 -7.52 -15.13 -13.05
C GLU A 135 -6.79 -15.05 -11.69
N PHE A 136 -7.52 -14.74 -10.61
CA PHE A 136 -7.02 -14.79 -9.25
C PHE A 136 -6.45 -16.17 -8.89
N GLN A 137 -7.22 -17.24 -9.13
CA GLN A 137 -6.77 -18.60 -8.81
C GLN A 137 -5.53 -18.99 -9.61
N THR A 138 -5.49 -18.66 -10.90
CA THR A 138 -4.34 -18.95 -11.77
C THR A 138 -3.09 -18.21 -11.31
N GLN A 139 -3.23 -16.92 -10.96
CA GLN A 139 -2.14 -16.09 -10.45
C GLN A 139 -1.67 -16.59 -9.08
N LEU A 140 -2.60 -16.96 -8.20
CA LEU A 140 -2.30 -17.50 -6.89
C LEU A 140 -1.52 -18.81 -7.00
N ASP A 141 -2.00 -19.79 -7.78
CA ASP A 141 -1.31 -21.07 -8.00
C ASP A 141 0.13 -20.88 -8.49
N ARG A 142 0.31 -19.99 -9.46
CA ARG A 142 1.64 -19.64 -9.96
C ARG A 142 2.53 -19.02 -8.90
N GLU A 143 1.97 -18.21 -8.02
CA GLU A 143 2.72 -17.57 -6.95
C GLU A 143 3.09 -18.61 -5.88
N LEU A 144 2.14 -19.47 -5.47
CA LEU A 144 2.37 -20.62 -4.58
C LEU A 144 3.48 -21.54 -5.08
N ALA A 145 3.45 -21.90 -6.37
CA ALA A 145 4.46 -22.74 -7.00
C ALA A 145 5.87 -22.11 -6.92
N ARG A 146 5.98 -20.76 -6.95
CA ARG A 146 7.27 -20.07 -6.78
C ARG A 146 7.77 -20.12 -5.35
N TYR A 147 6.86 -20.20 -4.37
CA TYR A 147 7.18 -20.38 -2.96
C TYR A 147 7.38 -21.86 -2.57
N GLY A 148 7.18 -22.79 -3.50
CA GLY A 148 7.43 -24.22 -3.29
C GLY A 148 6.29 -24.96 -2.59
N PHE A 149 5.06 -24.46 -2.72
CA PHE A 149 3.82 -25.13 -2.28
C PHE A 149 3.19 -25.98 -3.37
#